data_AF-A0A1I7WRD2-F1
#
_entry.id   AF-A0A1I7WRD2-F1
#
_cell.length_a   1.000
_cell.length_b   1.000
_cell.length_c   1.000
_cell.angle_alpha   90.00
_cell.angle_beta   90.00
_cell.angle_gamma   90.00
#
_symmetry.space_group_name_H-M   'P 1'
#
loop_
_entity.id
_entity.type
_entity.pdbx_description
1 polymer ?
#
loop_
_entity_poly.entity_id
_entity_poly.type
_entity_poly.pdbx_seq_one_letter_code
_entity_poly.pdbx_strand_id
1 'polypeptide(L)'
;MKIAYITVMVVIVVVGNRLPKQDIYLGKDHFEKLKNIHFNWYTFSIKALLAQMAKDLMKKLDKASSMNMIACLKKISDTKDISETAKCLLITKSNLQNVKKTYQTGIRGKDHSFSPGYFKVQ
;
A
#
# COMPACT_ATOMS: atom_id res chain seq x y z
N MET A 1 13.70 15.56 -0.44
CA MET A 1 13.27 14.17 -0.78
C MET A 1 13.26 13.86 -2.28
N LYS A 2 12.88 14.78 -3.19
CA LYS A 2 12.89 14.54 -4.65
C LYS A 2 14.29 14.27 -5.23
N ILE A 3 15.32 14.96 -4.70
CA ILE A 3 16.71 14.84 -5.18
C ILE A 3 17.28 13.43 -4.93
N ALA A 4 17.01 12.84 -3.77
CA ALA A 4 17.46 11.49 -3.43
C ALA A 4 16.83 10.39 -4.30
N TYR A 5 15.58 10.57 -4.71
CA TYR A 5 14.90 9.65 -5.63
C TYR A 5 15.48 9.73 -7.04
N ILE A 6 15.79 10.94 -7.50
CA ILE A 6 16.41 11.17 -8.81
C ILE A 6 17.82 10.58 -8.84
N THR A 7 18.63 10.76 -7.79
CA THR A 7 19.96 10.13 -7.75
C THR A 7 19.89 8.61 -7.73
N VAL A 8 18.97 7.99 -6.99
CA VAL A 8 18.79 6.53 -7.00
C VAL A 8 18.34 6.02 -8.37
N MET A 9 17.40 6.72 -9.03
CA MET A 9 16.94 6.34 -10.38
C MET A 9 18.03 6.50 -11.44
N VAL A 10 18.81 7.59 -11.38
CA VAL A 10 19.93 7.82 -12.31
C VAL A 10 21.02 6.77 -12.12
N VAL A 11 21.34 6.38 -10.89
CA VAL A 11 22.31 5.30 -10.63
C VAL A 11 21.81 3.96 -11.19
N ILE A 12 20.53 3.61 -11.02
CA ILE A 12 19.95 2.37 -11.57
C ILE A 12 20.01 2.36 -13.11
N VAL A 13 19.65 3.48 -13.75
CA VAL A 13 19.63 3.58 -15.22
C VAL A 13 21.03 3.63 -15.83
N VAL A 14 21.98 4.33 -15.20
CA VAL A 14 23.37 4.43 -15.68
C VAL A 14 24.12 3.12 -15.50
N VAL A 15 23.88 2.39 -14.40
CA VAL A 15 24.45 1.04 -14.18
C VAL A 15 23.82 0.01 -15.11
N GLY A 16 22.51 0.11 -15.39
CA GLY A 16 21.79 -0.81 -16.28
C GLY A 16 22.25 -0.78 -17.75
N ASN A 17 22.75 0.36 -18.24
CA ASN A 17 23.16 0.53 -19.64
C ASN A 17 24.64 0.20 -19.92
N ARG A 18 25.42 -0.18 -18.90
CA ARG A 18 26.87 -0.42 -19.03
C ARG A 18 27.26 -1.89 -18.84
N LEU A 19 26.29 -2.81 -18.86
CA LEU A 19 26.56 -4.24 -18.76
C LEU A 19 26.77 -4.83 -20.17
N PRO A 20 27.95 -5.38 -20.48
CA PRO A 20 28.14 -6.11 -21.73
C PRO A 20 27.15 -7.28 -21.77
N LYS A 21 26.53 -7.51 -22.94
CA LYS A 21 25.73 -8.72 -23.24
C LYS A 21 26.67 -9.93 -23.23
N GLN A 22 26.98 -10.43 -22.05
CA GLN A 22 27.50 -11.78 -21.87
C GLN A 22 26.28 -12.65 -21.53
N ASP A 23 26.14 -13.82 -22.13
CA ASP A 23 25.16 -14.80 -21.68
C ASP A 23 25.56 -15.21 -20.26
N ILE A 24 24.97 -14.52 -19.28
CA ILE A 24 25.30 -14.70 -17.88
C ILE A 24 24.65 -16.00 -17.43
N TYR A 25 25.34 -17.13 -17.63
CA TYR A 25 24.96 -18.40 -17.04
C TYR A 25 25.22 -18.31 -15.54
N LEU A 26 24.23 -17.81 -14.81
CA LEU A 26 24.30 -17.65 -13.38
C LEU A 26 24.34 -19.04 -12.75
N GLY A 27 25.47 -19.41 -12.16
CA GLY A 27 25.57 -20.61 -11.33
C GLY A 27 24.44 -20.60 -10.29
N LYS A 28 23.93 -21.80 -9.93
CA LYS A 28 22.76 -21.97 -9.04
C LYS A 28 22.89 -21.12 -7.76
N ASP A 29 24.08 -21.05 -7.18
CA ASP A 29 24.37 -20.28 -5.97
C ASP A 29 24.22 -18.75 -6.15
N HIS A 30 24.60 -18.24 -7.32
CA HIS A 30 24.46 -16.82 -7.65
C HIS A 30 22.99 -16.47 -7.95
N PHE A 31 22.25 -17.38 -8.56
CA PHE A 31 20.81 -17.22 -8.79
C PHE A 31 20.02 -17.22 -7.48
N GLU A 32 20.33 -18.12 -6.54
CA GLU A 32 19.72 -18.16 -5.21
C GLU A 32 19.93 -16.83 -4.47
N LYS A 33 21.15 -16.28 -4.53
CA LYS A 33 21.48 -14.98 -3.93
C LYS A 33 20.71 -13.83 -4.57
N LEU A 34 20.66 -13.76 -5.90
CA LEU A 34 19.88 -12.72 -6.59
C LEU A 34 18.38 -12.83 -6.30
N LYS A 35 17.85 -14.05 -6.25
CA LYS A 35 16.45 -14.32 -5.88
C LYS A 35 16.14 -13.77 -4.50
N ASN A 36 17.00 -14.01 -3.51
CA ASN A 36 16.82 -13.47 -2.16
C ASN A 36 16.88 -11.95 -2.10
N ILE A 37 17.83 -11.33 -2.81
CA ILE A 37 17.92 -9.86 -2.89
C ILE A 37 16.64 -9.29 -3.51
N HIS A 38 16.20 -9.86 -4.63
CA HIS A 38 14.99 -9.43 -5.31
C HIS A 38 13.75 -9.59 -4.43
N PHE A 39 13.63 -10.72 -3.71
CA PHE A 39 12.50 -10.96 -2.81
C PHE A 39 12.48 -9.97 -1.64
N ASN A 40 13.64 -9.63 -1.09
CA ASN A 40 13.76 -8.63 -0.04
C ASN A 40 13.36 -7.23 -0.54
N TRP A 41 13.83 -6.83 -1.73
CA TRP A 41 13.47 -5.55 -2.34
C TRP A 41 11.99 -5.48 -2.70
N TYR A 42 11.44 -6.54 -3.26
CA TYR A 42 10.01 -6.67 -3.53
C TYR A 42 9.19 -6.50 -2.25
N THR A 43 9.54 -7.25 -1.20
CA THR A 43 8.85 -7.20 0.09
C THR A 43 8.88 -5.81 0.71
N PHE A 44 10.04 -5.14 0.68
CA PHE A 44 10.17 -3.77 1.18
C PHE A 44 9.30 -2.79 0.40
N SER A 45 9.32 -2.87 -0.93
CA SER A 45 8.57 -1.99 -1.81
C SER A 45 7.05 -2.13 -1.60
N ILE A 46 6.55 -3.36 -1.51
CA ILE A 46 5.13 -3.61 -1.26
C ILE A 46 4.72 -3.15 0.15
N LYS A 47 5.55 -3.39 1.17
CA LYS A 47 5.29 -2.89 2.52
C LYS A 47 5.16 -1.37 2.56
N ALA A 48 6.03 -0.66 1.85
CA ALA A 48 5.96 0.80 1.75
C ALA A 48 4.65 1.27 1.08
N LEU A 49 4.20 0.58 0.03
CA LEU A 49 2.93 0.88 -0.63
C LEU A 49 1.73 0.63 0.30
N LEU A 50 1.71 -0.51 0.99
CA LEU A 50 0.64 -0.84 1.95
C LEU A 50 0.61 0.16 3.11
N ALA A 51 1.76 0.58 3.61
CA ALA A 51 1.85 1.61 4.66
C ALA A 51 1.29 2.96 4.19
N GLN A 52 1.61 3.39 2.97
CA GLN A 52 1.05 4.62 2.39
C GLN A 52 -0.47 4.51 2.22
N MET A 53 -0.97 3.38 1.71
CA MET A 53 -2.40 3.12 1.59
C MET A 53 -3.10 3.13 2.95
N ALA A 54 -2.53 2.49 3.96
CA ALA A 54 -3.08 2.47 5.32
C ALA A 54 -3.18 3.89 5.90
N LYS A 55 -2.13 4.72 5.72
CA LYS A 55 -2.13 6.12 6.14
C LYS A 55 -3.24 6.93 5.46
N ASP A 56 -3.44 6.72 4.17
CA ASP A 56 -4.48 7.40 3.40
C ASP A 56 -5.89 6.94 3.79
N LEU A 57 -6.06 5.67 4.16
CA LEU A 57 -7.32 5.15 4.68
C LEU A 57 -7.61 5.74 6.07
N MET A 58 -6.64 5.75 6.99
CA MET A 58 -6.80 6.32 8.34
C MET A 58 -7.28 7.78 8.32
N LYS A 59 -6.88 8.57 7.32
CA LYS A 59 -7.34 9.97 7.16
C LYS A 59 -8.80 10.10 6.72
N LYS A 60 -9.37 9.05 6.12
CA LYS A 60 -10.69 9.08 5.48
C LYS A 60 -11.75 8.28 6.25
N LEU A 61 -11.31 7.40 7.15
CA LEU A 61 -12.19 6.57 7.97
C LEU A 61 -12.65 7.34 9.20
N ASP A 62 -13.86 7.02 9.67
CA ASP A 62 -14.31 7.43 11.00
C ASP A 62 -13.57 6.64 12.10
N LYS A 63 -13.79 7.02 13.36
CA LYS A 63 -13.09 6.43 14.51
C LYS A 63 -13.36 4.92 14.64
N ALA A 64 -14.58 4.46 14.44
CA ALA A 64 -14.93 3.04 14.58
C ALA A 64 -14.30 2.21 13.46
N SER A 65 -14.42 2.67 12.21
CA SER A 65 -13.81 1.98 11.07
C SER A 65 -12.28 1.96 11.14
N SER A 66 -11.67 3.02 11.67
CA SER A 66 -10.22 3.06 11.92
C SER A 66 -9.79 2.02 12.97
N MET A 67 -10.53 1.89 14.07
CA MET A 67 -10.26 0.88 15.10
C MET A 67 -10.40 -0.54 14.54
N ASN A 68 -11.40 -0.79 13.69
CA ASN A 68 -11.57 -2.08 13.03
C ASN A 68 -10.41 -2.42 12.10
N MET A 69 -9.92 -1.44 11.33
CA MET A 69 -8.75 -1.64 10.47
C MET A 69 -7.50 -1.97 11.30
N ILE A 70 -7.25 -1.22 12.38
CA ILE A 70 -6.13 -1.49 13.29
C ILE A 70 -6.25 -2.87 13.94
N ALA A 71 -7.45 -3.26 14.37
CA ALA A 71 -7.69 -4.57 14.96
C ALA A 71 -7.43 -5.71 13.95
N CYS A 72 -7.79 -5.52 12.68
CA CYS A 72 -7.46 -6.46 11.61
C CYS A 72 -5.94 -6.61 11.46
N LEU A 73 -5.22 -5.49 11.37
CA LEU A 73 -3.77 -5.47 11.22
C LEU A 73 -3.03 -6.09 12.42
N LYS A 74 -3.54 -5.92 13.65
CA LYS A 74 -2.94 -6.49 14.87
C LYS A 74 -3.01 -8.02 14.94
N LYS A 75 -3.91 -8.66 14.20
CA LYS A 75 -4.04 -10.14 14.19
C LYS A 75 -2.94 -10.82 13.38
N ILE A 76 -2.20 -10.07 12.58
CA ILE A 76 -1.16 -10.59 11.71
C ILE A 76 0.09 -10.83 12.56
N SER A 77 0.40 -12.10 12.82
CA SER A 77 1.54 -12.51 13.65
C SER A 77 2.88 -12.37 12.92
N ASP A 78 2.91 -12.63 11.61
CA ASP A 78 4.10 -12.46 10.79
C ASP A 78 4.06 -11.13 10.04
N THR A 79 4.97 -10.22 10.39
CA THR A 79 5.15 -8.94 9.69
C THR A 79 5.57 -9.09 8.22
N LYS A 80 5.95 -10.28 7.77
CA LYS A 80 6.21 -10.61 6.35
C LYS A 80 4.95 -11.01 5.60
N ASP A 81 3.82 -11.21 6.27
CA ASP A 81 2.56 -11.55 5.62
C ASP A 81 1.91 -10.31 4.97
N ILE A 82 2.39 -10.04 3.77
CA ILE A 82 1.89 -9.00 2.87
C ILE A 82 0.43 -9.28 2.50
N SER A 83 0.04 -10.55 2.35
CA SER A 83 -1.26 -10.95 1.83
C SER A 83 -2.37 -10.59 2.80
N GLU A 84 -2.24 -10.99 4.07
CA GLU A 84 -3.22 -10.66 5.10
C GLU A 84 -3.27 -9.16 5.38
N THR A 85 -2.12 -8.48 5.35
CA THR A 85 -2.05 -7.02 5.47
C THR A 85 -2.84 -6.37 4.33
N ALA A 86 -2.63 -6.80 3.09
CA ALA A 86 -3.34 -6.27 1.93
C ALA A 86 -4.85 -6.54 2.01
N LYS A 87 -5.27 -7.74 2.44
CA LYS A 87 -6.70 -8.08 2.62
C LYS A 87 -7.38 -7.12 3.59
N CYS A 88 -6.80 -6.89 4.77
CA CYS A 88 -7.34 -5.93 5.74
C CYS A 88 -7.56 -4.55 5.10
N LEU A 89 -6.55 -4.02 4.41
CA LEU A 89 -6.62 -2.69 3.79
C LEU A 89 -7.63 -2.64 2.63
N LEU A 90 -7.71 -3.68 1.81
CA LEU A 90 -8.63 -3.75 0.66
C LEU A 90 -10.09 -3.84 1.11
N ILE A 91 -10.40 -4.64 2.14
CA ILE A 91 -11.75 -4.71 2.72
C ILE A 91 -12.16 -3.33 3.25
N THR A 92 -11.29 -2.68 4.02
CA THR A 92 -11.54 -1.34 4.54
C THR A 92 -11.75 -0.32 3.42
N LYS A 93 -10.94 -0.36 2.35
CA LYS A 93 -11.10 0.50 1.18
C LYS A 93 -12.43 0.26 0.46
N SER A 94 -12.82 -1.01 0.29
CA SER A 94 -14.09 -1.40 -0.35
C SER A 94 -15.28 -0.85 0.44
N ASN A 95 -15.29 -1.04 1.75
CA ASN A 95 -16.34 -0.53 2.64
C ASN A 95 -16.45 1.00 2.56
N LEU A 96 -15.32 1.71 2.58
CA LEU A 96 -15.29 3.17 2.43
C LEU A 96 -15.87 3.62 1.08
N GLN A 97 -15.60 2.88 -0.01
CA GLN A 97 -16.17 3.18 -1.32
C GLN A 97 -17.67 2.89 -1.39
N ASN A 98 -18.13 1.82 -0.76
CA ASN A 98 -19.55 1.48 -0.71
C ASN A 98 -20.34 2.56 0.06
N VAL A 99 -19.84 3.01 1.21
CA VAL A 99 -20.45 4.13 1.95
C VAL A 99 -20.54 5.39 1.09
N LYS A 100 -19.48 5.72 0.34
CA LYS A 100 -19.49 6.88 -0.59
C LYS A 100 -20.51 6.71 -1.72
N LYS A 101 -20.63 5.52 -2.29
CA LYS A 101 -21.60 5.21 -3.35
C LYS A 101 -23.03 5.31 -2.82
N THR A 102 -23.31 4.74 -1.65
CA THR A 102 -24.62 4.81 -0.99
C THR A 102 -25.01 6.26 -0.67
N TYR A 103 -24.05 7.08 -0.24
CA TYR A 103 -24.27 8.51 -0.07
C TYR A 103 -24.61 9.20 -1.41
N GLN A 104 -23.87 8.91 -2.48
CA GLN A 104 -24.12 9.48 -3.80
C GLN A 104 -25.45 9.06 -4.44
N THR A 105 -25.92 7.83 -4.20
CA THR A 105 -27.23 7.36 -4.66
C THR A 105 -28.38 7.85 -3.78
N GLY A 106 -28.16 8.03 -2.48
CA GLY A 106 -29.15 8.55 -1.52
C GLY A 106 -29.43 10.05 -1.69
N ILE A 107 -28.47 10.85 -2.18
CA ILE A 107 -28.65 12.29 -2.45
C ILE A 107 -29.63 12.56 -3.61
N ARG A 108 -30.06 11.54 -4.36
CA ARG A 108 -31.11 11.65 -5.40
C ARG A 108 -32.54 11.48 -4.85
N GLY A 109 -32.71 11.16 -3.57
CA GLY A 109 -34.01 11.02 -2.90
C GLY A 109 -34.11 11.94 -1.67
N LYS A 110 -35.14 12.77 -1.64
CA LYS A 110 -35.39 13.88 -0.70
C LYS A 110 -35.44 13.53 0.81
N ASP A 111 -35.13 14.57 1.59
CA ASP A 111 -35.60 14.96 2.94
C ASP A 111 -34.97 14.39 4.24
N HIS A 112 -34.22 15.29 4.91
CA HIS A 112 -34.07 15.60 6.34
C HIS A 112 -33.60 14.56 7.39
N SER A 113 -32.62 15.05 8.16
CA SER A 113 -32.11 14.61 9.47
C SER A 113 -31.17 13.42 9.50
N PHE A 114 -29.92 13.65 9.10
CA PHE A 114 -28.79 13.02 9.79
C PHE A 114 -27.63 14.02 9.92
N SER A 115 -27.23 14.32 11.16
CA SER A 115 -26.16 15.27 11.48
C SER A 115 -24.80 14.64 11.16
N PRO A 116 -24.02 15.16 10.18
CA PRO A 116 -22.72 14.62 9.85
C PRO A 116 -21.72 15.09 10.90
N GLY A 117 -21.32 14.17 11.79
CA GLY A 117 -20.19 14.36 12.69
C GLY A 117 -18.88 14.51 11.92
N TYR A 118 -18.58 15.76 11.52
CA TYR A 118 -17.26 16.39 11.43
C TYR A 118 -16.22 15.70 10.53
N PHE A 119 -16.31 16.00 9.23
CA PHE A 119 -15.15 16.22 8.38
C PHE A 119 -14.42 17.47 8.89
N LYS A 120 -13.46 17.31 9.80
CA LYS A 120 -12.57 18.41 10.20
C LYS A 120 -11.27 18.28 9.41
N VAL A 121 -11.20 19.07 8.33
CA VAL A 121 -9.93 19.45 7.72
C VAL A 121 -9.30 20.46 8.64
N GLN A 122 -8.16 20.10 9.22
CA GLN A 122 -7.17 21.06 9.68
C GLN A 122 -5.78 20.44 9.51
#